data_AF-A0A522UPI2-F1
#
_entry.id   AF-A0A522UPI2-F1
#
_cell.length_a   1.000
_cell.length_b   1.000
_cell.length_c   1.000
_cell.angle_alpha   90.00
_cell.angle_beta   90.00
_cell.angle_gamma   90.00
#
_symmetry.space_group_name_H-M   'P 1'
#
loop_
_entity.id
_entity.type
_entity.pdbx_description
1 polymer ?
#
loop_
_entity_poly.entity_id
_entity_poly.type
_entity_poly.pdbx_seq_one_letter_code
_entity_poly.pdbx_strand_id
1 'polypeptide(L)'
;MKVVFRIIGSEEDLEDTEANEENVHFCFRPSEKNILSLVKRCPKLKRIQLPSSYQKTISNTTKAFLKMKNIQLMVGDIWGHRTDIDRFAEIDI
;
A
#
# COMPACT_ATOMS: atom_id res chain seq x y z
N MET A 1 14.04 -10.17 5.87
CA MET A 1 13.86 -10.68 4.49
C MET A 1 13.62 -9.46 3.63
N LYS A 2 14.30 -9.32 2.49
CA LYS A 2 14.08 -8.15 1.64
C LYS A 2 12.79 -8.28 0.86
N VAL A 3 11.97 -7.23 0.91
CA VAL A 3 10.68 -7.16 0.23
C VAL A 3 10.60 -5.86 -0.55
N VAL A 4 10.20 -5.95 -1.81
CA VAL A 4 10.03 -4.78 -2.67
C VAL A 4 8.59 -4.28 -2.57
N PHE A 5 8.45 -3.00 -2.26
CA PHE A 5 7.17 -2.28 -2.24
C PHE A 5 7.06 -1.38 -3.46
N ARG A 6 5.90 -1.38 -4.10
CA ARG A 6 5.49 -0.29 -4.99
C ARG A 6 5.18 0.94 -4.15
N ILE A 7 5.78 2.06 -4.47
CA ILE A 7 5.48 3.35 -3.85
C ILE A 7 4.30 3.99 -4.59
N ILE A 8 3.29 4.42 -3.83
CA ILE A 8 2.15 5.19 -4.33
C ILE A 8 2.19 6.57 -3.67
N GLY A 9 2.61 7.56 -4.45
CA GLY A 9 2.70 8.97 -4.04
C GLY A 9 1.38 9.72 -4.17
N SER A 10 0.57 9.35 -5.16
CA SER A 10 -0.64 10.06 -5.57
C SER A 10 -1.78 9.10 -5.96
N GLU A 11 -2.98 9.64 -6.21
CA GLU A 11 -4.08 8.84 -6.76
C GLU A 11 -3.81 8.40 -8.20
N GLU A 12 -3.09 9.22 -8.98
CA GLU A 12 -2.66 8.87 -10.35
C GLU A 12 -1.73 7.66 -10.34
N ASP A 13 -0.78 7.61 -9.41
CA ASP A 13 0.11 6.45 -9.24
C ASP A 13 -0.67 5.17 -8.86
N LEU A 14 -1.78 5.32 -8.13
CA LEU A 14 -2.65 4.20 -7.79
C LEU A 14 -3.36 3.67 -9.04
N GLU A 15 -3.70 4.54 -9.98
CA GLU A 15 -4.28 4.12 -11.26
C GLU A 15 -3.26 3.46 -12.19
N ASP A 16 -1.97 3.81 -12.07
CA ASP A 16 -0.83 3.19 -12.76
C ASP A 16 -0.38 1.86 -12.13
N THR A 17 -1.04 1.39 -11.06
CA THR A 17 -0.68 0.11 -10.42
C THR A 17 -0.99 -1.09 -11.31
N GLU A 18 -0.03 -2.01 -11.40
CA GLU A 18 -0.19 -3.23 -12.18
C GLU A 18 -0.72 -4.41 -11.35
N ALA A 19 -1.43 -5.34 -12.01
CA ALA A 19 -2.01 -6.51 -11.36
C ALA A 19 -1.00 -7.46 -10.68
N ASN A 20 0.29 -7.32 -10.98
CA ASN A 20 1.37 -8.14 -10.43
C ASN A 20 1.96 -7.61 -9.12
N GLU A 21 1.55 -6.43 -8.65
CA GLU A 21 2.09 -5.84 -7.43
C GLU A 21 1.64 -6.63 -6.18
N GLU A 22 2.63 -7.11 -5.42
CA GLU A 22 2.38 -7.90 -4.20
C GLU A 22 2.47 -7.07 -2.91
N ASN A 23 3.30 -6.03 -2.88
CA ASN A 23 3.48 -5.18 -1.71
C ASN A 23 3.43 -3.72 -2.14
N VAL A 24 2.63 -2.94 -1.43
CA VAL A 24 2.35 -1.54 -1.77
C VAL A 24 2.57 -0.66 -0.54
N HIS A 25 3.19 0.49 -0.73
CA HIS A 25 3.39 1.52 0.28
C HIS A 25 2.67 2.79 -0.14
N PHE A 26 1.85 3.35 0.75
CA PHE A 26 1.22 4.65 0.53
C PHE A 26 2.02 5.77 1.20
N CYS A 27 2.52 6.70 0.39
CA CYS A 27 3.15 7.93 0.89
C CYS A 27 2.13 9.03 1.25
N PHE A 28 0.87 8.87 0.83
CA PHE A 28 -0.22 9.76 1.20
C PHE A 28 -1.27 9.03 2.03
N ARG A 29 -2.21 9.77 2.59
CA ARG A 29 -3.33 9.20 3.35
C ARG A 29 -4.36 8.61 2.38
N PRO A 30 -4.51 7.28 2.24
CA PRO A 30 -5.49 6.73 1.33
C PRO A 30 -6.91 6.90 1.89
N SER A 31 -7.86 7.17 1.00
CA SER A 31 -9.29 7.01 1.32
C SER A 31 -9.67 5.53 1.35
N GLU A 32 -10.81 5.18 1.94
CA GLU A 32 -11.33 3.80 1.89
C GLU A 32 -11.56 3.32 0.45
N LYS A 33 -12.00 4.24 -0.43
CA LYS A 33 -12.17 3.96 -1.85
C LYS A 33 -10.85 3.60 -2.52
N ASN A 34 -9.76 4.27 -2.14
CA ASN A 34 -8.43 4.02 -2.70
C ASN A 34 -7.94 2.62 -2.32
N ILE A 35 -8.12 2.23 -1.05
CA ILE A 35 -7.78 0.87 -0.59
C ILE A 35 -8.61 -0.19 -1.35
N LEU A 36 -9.92 0.00 -1.48
CA LEU A 36 -10.77 -0.94 -2.20
C LEU A 36 -10.44 -1.02 -3.70
N SER A 37 -10.10 0.11 -4.31
CA SER A 37 -9.64 0.19 -5.70
C SER A 37 -8.36 -0.59 -5.90
N LEU A 38 -7.37 -0.41 -5.02
CA LEU A 38 -6.10 -1.13 -5.06
C LEU A 38 -6.30 -2.65 -4.97
N VAL A 39 -7.11 -3.12 -4.01
CA VAL A 39 -7.41 -4.55 -3.83
C VAL A 39 -8.10 -5.14 -5.06
N LYS A 40 -8.90 -4.37 -5.78
CA LYS A 40 -9.54 -4.81 -7.03
C LYS A 40 -8.55 -4.88 -8.19
N ARG A 41 -7.62 -3.93 -8.30
CA ARG A 41 -6.62 -3.85 -9.37
C ARG A 41 -5.49 -4.86 -9.20
N CYS A 42 -5.07 -5.09 -7.96
CA CYS A 42 -3.93 -5.95 -7.62
C CYS A 42 -4.41 -7.26 -6.97
N PRO A 43 -4.77 -8.30 -7.77
CA PRO A 43 -5.23 -9.58 -7.23
C PRO A 43 -4.14 -10.34 -6.46
N LYS A 44 -2.86 -10.04 -6.69
CA LYS A 44 -1.72 -10.65 -5.99
C LYS A 44 -1.26 -9.86 -4.75
N LEU A 45 -2.01 -8.83 -4.35
CA LEU A 45 -1.65 -8.01 -3.21
C LEU A 45 -1.60 -8.85 -1.93
N LYS A 46 -0.46 -8.80 -1.25
CA LYS A 46 -0.19 -9.49 0.02
C LYS A 46 -0.06 -8.49 1.16
N ARG A 47 0.54 -7.32 0.90
CA ARG A 47 0.88 -6.35 1.95
C ARG A 47 0.57 -4.92 1.55
N ILE A 48 -0.04 -4.19 2.47
CA ILE A 48 -0.22 -2.74 2.37
C ILE A 48 0.51 -2.11 3.55
N GLN A 49 1.51 -1.29 3.26
CA GLN A 49 2.27 -0.55 4.26
C GLN A 49 1.83 0.91 4.27
N LEU A 50 1.64 1.44 5.47
CA LEU A 50 1.18 2.81 5.70
C LEU A 50 1.93 3.42 6.88
N PRO A 51 2.13 4.74 6.90
CA PRO A 51 2.47 5.46 8.11
C PRO A 51 1.45 5.20 9.23
N SER A 52 1.94 5.16 10.48
CA SER A 52 1.14 4.85 11.67
C SER A 52 -0.05 5.81 11.86
N SER A 53 0.10 7.06 11.44
CA SER A 53 -0.94 8.09 11.47
C SER A 53 -2.13 7.75 10.56
N TYR A 54 -1.89 7.13 9.41
CA TYR A 54 -2.92 6.81 8.42
C TYR A 54 -3.60 5.48 8.72
N GLN A 55 -2.86 4.50 9.26
CA GLN A 55 -3.45 3.21 9.63
C GLN A 55 -4.58 3.34 10.67
N LYS A 56 -4.45 4.32 11.58
CA LYS A 56 -5.47 4.63 12.60
C LYS A 56 -6.81 5.05 11.99
N THR A 57 -6.79 5.61 10.79
CA THR A 57 -7.98 6.18 10.16
C THR A 57 -8.69 5.23 9.21
N ILE A 58 -8.15 4.02 9.05
CA ILE A 58 -8.82 2.95 8.34
C ILE A 58 -9.88 2.33 9.27
N SER A 59 -11.11 2.26 8.79
CA SER A 59 -12.22 1.65 9.53
C SER A 59 -11.98 0.18 9.83
N ASN A 60 -12.63 -0.29 10.90
CA ASN A 60 -12.60 -1.71 11.27
C ASN A 60 -13.19 -2.60 10.15
N THR A 61 -14.20 -2.12 9.42
CA THR A 61 -14.78 -2.82 8.27
C THR A 61 -13.75 -3.04 7.18
N THR A 62 -12.99 -1.99 6.81
CA THR A 62 -11.93 -2.10 5.80
C THR A 62 -10.82 -3.04 6.27
N LYS A 63 -10.41 -2.99 7.55
CA LYS A 63 -9.44 -3.93 8.12
C LYS A 63 -9.92 -5.38 8.06
N ALA A 64 -11.18 -5.63 8.39
CA ALA A 64 -11.78 -6.96 8.30
C ALA A 64 -11.82 -7.46 6.84
N PHE A 65 -12.20 -6.59 5.90
CA PHE A 65 -12.18 -6.91 4.46
C PHE A 65 -10.78 -7.29 3.96
N LEU A 66 -9.75 -6.51 4.32
CA LEU A 66 -8.36 -6.83 3.97
C LEU A 66 -7.92 -8.18 4.58
N LYS A 67 -8.28 -8.43 5.84
CA LYS A 67 -8.00 -9.71 6.50
C LYS A 67 -8.68 -10.89 5.81
N MET A 68 -9.93 -10.73 5.36
CA MET A 68 -10.64 -11.76 4.59
C MET A 68 -9.97 -12.05 3.24
N LYS A 69 -9.35 -11.04 2.62
CA LYS A 69 -8.56 -11.17 1.39
C LYS A 69 -7.12 -11.65 1.64
N ASN A 70 -6.77 -11.98 2.88
CA ASN A 70 -5.43 -12.38 3.30
C ASN A 70 -4.36 -11.31 3.02
N ILE A 71 -4.75 -10.04 3.10
CA ILE A 71 -3.88 -8.87 2.90
C ILE A 71 -3.47 -8.32 4.26
N GLN A 72 -2.15 -8.25 4.48
CA GLN A 72 -1.59 -7.75 5.72
C GLN A 72 -1.44 -6.22 5.67
N LEU A 73 -2.04 -5.56 6.66
CA LEU A 73 -1.85 -4.13 6.88
C LEU A 73 -0.66 -3.93 7.81
N MET A 74 0.39 -3.27 7.34
CA MET A 74 1.62 -3.03 8.08
C MET A 74 1.84 -1.56 8.34
N VAL A 75 2.49 -1.27 9.46
CA VAL A 75 2.97 0.07 9.77
C VAL A 75 4.42 0.17 9.33
N GLY A 76 4.73 1.21 8.58
CA GLY A 76 6.10 1.54 8.23
C GLY A 76 6.15 2.83 7.45
N ASP A 77 7.31 3.46 7.48
CA ASP A 77 7.55 4.71 6.79
C ASP A 77 8.75 4.53 5.86
N ILE A 78 8.57 4.83 4.58
CA ILE A 78 9.64 4.81 3.58
C ILE A 78 10.06 6.27 3.40
N TRP A 79 10.69 6.83 4.42
CA TRP A 79 11.24 8.18 4.36
C TRP A 79 12.63 8.13 3.72
N GLY A 80 12.83 8.93 2.66
CA GLY A 80 14.15 9.08 2.02
C GLY A 80 14.25 8.61 0.57
N HIS A 81 13.21 7.96 0.03
CA HIS A 81 13.10 7.75 -1.42
C HIS A 81 12.50 8.99 -2.08
N ARG A 82 13.14 9.43 -3.16
CA ARG A 82 12.66 10.53 -3.99
C ARG A 82 11.44 10.05 -4.77
N THR A 83 10.25 10.49 -4.34
CA THR A 83 8.94 10.15 -4.94
C THR A 83 8.86 10.53 -6.43
N ASP A 84 9.74 11.41 -6.90
CA ASP A 84 9.90 11.82 -8.30
C ASP A 84 10.67 10.82 -9.18
N ILE A 85 11.37 9.83 -8.60
CA ILE A 85 12.28 8.94 -9.34
C ILE A 85 12.03 7.45 -9.05
N ASP A 86 11.80 7.09 -7.78
CA ASP A 86 11.72 5.69 -7.37
C ASP A 86 10.26 5.22 -7.22
N ARG A 87 9.80 4.41 -8.18
CA ARG A 87 8.50 3.72 -8.09
C ARG A 87 8.52 2.51 -7.15
N PHE A 88 9.71 2.06 -6.73
CA PHE A 88 9.88 0.86 -5.92
C PHE A 88 10.92 1.09 -4.82
N ALA A 89 10.66 0.53 -3.63
CA ALA A 89 11.59 0.55 -2.50
C ALA A 89 11.78 -0.87 -1.94
N GLU A 90 13.03 -1.23 -1.68
CA GLU A 90 13.39 -2.49 -1.04
C GLU A 90 13.52 -2.27 0.48
N ILE A 91 12.72 -2.99 1.27
CA ILE A 91 12.70 -2.88 2.73
C ILE A 91 13.00 -4.24 3.34
N ASP A 92 13.82 -4.25 4.39
CA ASP A 92 13.97 -5.40 5.28
C ASP A 92 12.78 -5.49 6.25
N ILE A 93 11.96 -6.55 6.09
CA ILE A 93 10.85 -6.92 6.98
C ILE A 93 11.25 -8.13 7.83
#